data_AF-A0A5E4PHE9-F1
#
_entry.id   AF-A0A5E4PHE9-F1
#
_cell.length_a   1.000
_cell.length_b   1.000
_cell.length_c   1.000
_cell.angle_alpha   90.00
_cell.angle_beta   90.00
_cell.angle_gamma   90.00
#
_symmetry.space_group_name_H-M   'P 1'
#
loop_
_entity.id
_entity.type
_entity.pdbx_description
1 polymer ?
#
loop_
_entity_poly.entity_id
_entity_poly.type
_entity_poly.pdbx_seq_one_letter_code
_entity_poly.pdbx_strand_id
1 'polypeptide(L)'
;MLRFLESVLFFLFGAGLLLVAWRAWKNGEIPAGSNFFKGRYAPSYKDNPLMFTLFLFIYAVGGILLLVCALALLTGRMPPLKLM
;
A
#
# COMPACT_ATOMS: atom_id res chain seq x y z
N MET A 1 21.35 -1.41 -13.44
CA MET A 1 20.19 -0.69 -14.02
C MET A 1 18.86 -1.22 -13.48
N LEU A 2 18.59 -2.53 -13.55
CA LEU A 2 17.33 -3.13 -13.10
C LEU A 2 16.96 -2.84 -11.62
N ARG A 3 17.91 -3.02 -10.68
CA ARG A 3 17.70 -2.76 -9.24
C ARG A 3 17.24 -1.34 -8.92
N PHE A 4 17.75 -0.36 -9.65
CA PHE A 4 17.39 1.05 -9.44
C PHE A 4 15.94 1.31 -9.86
N LEU A 5 15.54 0.77 -11.02
CA LEU A 5 14.16 0.86 -11.50
C LEU A 5 13.18 0.18 -10.53
N GLU A 6 13.51 -1.02 -10.06
CA GLU A 6 12.72 -1.74 -9.05
C GLU A 6 12.62 -0.95 -7.75
N SER A 7 13.73 -0.40 -7.26
CA SER A 7 13.75 0.43 -6.05
C SER A 7 12.84 1.65 -6.20
N VAL A 8 12.88 2.35 -7.34
CA VAL A 8 12.01 3.52 -7.59
C VAL A 8 10.55 3.08 -7.64
N LEU A 9 10.25 1.96 -8.31
CA LEU A 9 8.89 1.44 -8.42
C LEU A 9 8.32 1.05 -7.05
N PHE A 10 9.08 0.31 -6.24
CA PHE A 10 8.70 -0.05 -4.88
C PHE A 10 8.52 1.19 -4.00
N PHE A 11 9.38 2.20 -4.16
CA PHE A 11 9.25 3.46 -3.44
C PHE A 11 7.95 4.19 -3.80
N LEU A 12 7.64 4.31 -5.10
CA LEU A 12 6.42 4.97 -5.57
C LEU A 12 5.16 4.26 -5.11
N PHE A 13 5.11 2.92 -5.20
CA PHE A 13 3.97 2.15 -4.69
C PHE A 13 3.86 2.22 -3.17
N GLY A 14 4.97 2.13 -2.44
CA GLY A 14 4.99 2.24 -0.99
C GLY A 14 4.49 3.59 -0.49
N ALA A 15 5.00 4.68 -1.07
CA ALA A 15 4.55 6.04 -0.78
C ALA A 15 3.08 6.25 -1.16
N GLY A 16 2.65 5.69 -2.30
CA GLY A 16 1.26 5.74 -2.75
C GLY A 16 0.30 5.06 -1.77
N LEU A 17 0.63 3.86 -1.28
CA LEU A 17 -0.17 3.15 -0.28
C LEU A 17 -0.27 3.92 1.04
N LEU A 18 0.84 4.50 1.52
CA LEU A 18 0.85 5.34 2.71
C LEU A 18 0.03 6.61 2.54
N LEU A 19 0.06 7.22 1.36
CA LEU A 19 -0.77 8.38 1.04
C LEU A 19 -2.26 8.02 1.05
N VAL A 20 -2.63 6.84 0.55
CA VAL A 20 -4.01 6.34 0.64
C VAL A 20 -4.40 6.08 2.11
N ALA A 21 -3.53 5.44 2.90
CA ALA A 21 -3.78 5.20 4.32
C ALA A 21 -3.95 6.52 5.10
N TRP A 22 -3.08 7.51 4.85
CA TRP A 22 -3.21 8.85 5.44
C TRP A 22 -4.56 9.45 5.09
N ARG A 23 -4.92 9.50 3.80
CA ARG A 23 -6.19 10.08 3.36
C ARG A 23 -7.38 9.35 3.98
N ALA A 24 -7.31 8.03 4.08
CA ALA A 24 -8.34 7.22 4.71
C ALA A 24 -8.48 7.53 6.21
N TRP A 25 -7.37 7.69 6.92
CA TRP A 25 -7.40 8.13 8.33
C TRP A 25 -8.05 9.52 8.45
N LYS A 26 -7.68 10.49 7.62
CA LYS A 26 -8.26 11.84 7.69
C LYS A 26 -9.74 11.89 7.32
N ASN A 27 -10.16 11.14 6.30
CA ASN A 27 -11.51 11.21 5.77
C ASN A 27 -12.46 10.20 6.42
N GLY A 28 -11.94 9.22 7.15
CA GLY A 28 -12.71 8.17 7.80
C GLY A 28 -13.23 7.09 6.85
N GLU A 29 -12.79 7.08 5.58
CA GLU A 29 -13.20 6.12 4.55
C GLU A 29 -11.99 5.58 3.79
N ILE A 30 -11.92 4.27 3.60
CA ILE A 30 -10.82 3.64 2.88
C ILE A 30 -11.30 2.99 1.58
N PRO A 31 -10.73 3.32 0.41
CA PRO A 31 -11.09 2.65 -0.83
C PRO A 31 -10.56 1.21 -0.80
N ALA A 32 -11.46 0.23 -0.72
CA ALA A 32 -11.15 -1.19 -0.63
C ALA A 32 -11.53 -1.97 -1.90
N GLY A 33 -11.61 -1.29 -3.05
CA GLY A 33 -11.90 -1.88 -4.35
C GLY A 33 -13.37 -1.83 -4.76
N SER A 34 -13.77 -2.63 -5.76
CA SER A 34 -15.18 -2.84 -6.08
C SER A 34 -15.70 -4.06 -5.33
N ASN A 35 -16.90 -3.95 -4.79
CA ASN A 35 -17.69 -5.10 -4.40
C ASN A 35 -18.40 -5.59 -5.67
N PHE A 36 -18.10 -6.81 -6.13
CA PHE A 36 -18.64 -7.42 -7.35
C PHE A 36 -20.18 -7.33 -7.49
N PHE A 37 -20.91 -7.08 -6.39
CA PHE A 37 -22.37 -6.98 -6.35
C PHE A 37 -22.96 -5.57 -6.05
N LYS A 38 -22.20 -4.58 -5.57
CA LYS A 38 -22.77 -3.31 -5.04
C LYS A 38 -22.00 -2.02 -5.36
N GLY A 39 -21.01 -2.05 -6.26
CA GLY A 39 -20.22 -0.86 -6.61
C GLY A 39 -18.96 -0.68 -5.75
N ARG A 40 -18.49 0.56 -5.53
CA ARG A 40 -17.23 0.84 -4.80
C ARG A 40 -17.34 0.41 -3.34
N TYR A 41 -16.53 -0.56 -2.91
CA TYR A 41 -16.41 -0.94 -1.51
C TYR A 41 -15.51 0.07 -0.80
N ALA A 42 -16.10 0.88 0.08
CA ALA A 42 -15.40 1.87 0.87
C ALA A 42 -15.84 1.76 2.34
N PRO A 43 -15.27 0.84 3.13
CA PRO A 43 -15.59 0.76 4.54
C PRO A 43 -15.22 2.09 5.23
N SER A 44 -16.17 2.59 6.01
CA SER A 44 -16.03 3.79 6.84
C SER A 44 -15.78 3.39 8.29
N TYR A 45 -15.06 4.23 9.02
CA TYR A 45 -14.91 4.09 10.48
C TYR A 45 -16.27 4.06 11.19
N LYS A 46 -17.28 4.76 10.66
CA LYS A 46 -18.62 4.84 11.26
C LYS A 46 -19.48 3.61 10.99
N ASP A 47 -19.39 3.05 9.78
CA ASP A 47 -20.27 1.96 9.34
C ASP A 47 -19.69 0.58 9.64
N ASN A 48 -18.37 0.44 9.49
CA ASN A 48 -17.68 -0.84 9.71
C ASN A 48 -16.25 -0.59 10.23
N PRO A 49 -16.08 -0.25 11.52
CA PRO A 49 -14.79 0.13 12.09
C PRO A 49 -13.75 -1.00 12.01
N LEU A 50 -14.18 -2.26 12.12
CA LEU A 50 -13.30 -3.42 12.00
C LEU A 50 -12.70 -3.53 10.60
N MET A 51 -13.54 -3.48 9.56
CA MET A 51 -13.07 -3.53 8.18
C MET A 51 -12.23 -2.30 7.84
N PHE A 52 -12.66 -1.11 8.24
CA PHE A 52 -11.87 0.11 8.06
C PHE A 52 -10.47 -0.03 8.65
N THR A 53 -10.37 -0.49 9.89
CA THR A 53 -9.08 -0.68 10.59
C THR A 53 -8.22 -1.73 9.90
N LEU A 54 -8.82 -2.85 9.48
CA LEU A 54 -8.12 -3.93 8.78
C LEU A 54 -7.52 -3.43 7.46
N PHE A 55 -8.31 -2.76 6.61
CA PHE A 55 -7.79 -2.20 5.37
C PHE A 55 -6.76 -1.11 5.64
N LEU A 56 -6.99 -0.24 6.63
CA LEU A 56 -6.03 0.81 6.98
C LEU A 56 -4.68 0.22 7.36
N PHE A 57 -4.69 -0.85 8.15
CA PHE A 57 -3.51 -1.59 8.55
C PHE A 57 -2.81 -2.24 7.34
N ILE A 58 -3.55 -2.89 6.43
CA ILE A 58 -3.00 -3.49 5.21
C ILE A 58 -2.30 -2.44 4.34
N TYR A 59 -2.94 -1.29 4.11
CA TYR A 59 -2.35 -0.20 3.31
C TYR A 59 -1.10 0.37 4.00
N ALA A 60 -1.14 0.59 5.31
CA ALA A 60 -0.02 1.13 6.06
C ALA A 60 1.17 0.16 6.10
N VAL A 61 0.94 -1.10 6.48
CA VAL A 61 1.98 -2.12 6.57
C VAL A 61 2.53 -2.47 5.19
N GLY A 62 1.67 -2.63 4.19
CA GLY A 62 2.10 -2.85 2.81
C GLY A 62 2.95 -1.69 2.29
N GLY A 63 2.55 -0.46 2.57
CA GLY A 63 3.33 0.74 2.22
C GLY A 63 4.71 0.76 2.87
N ILE A 64 4.81 0.49 4.17
CA ILE A 64 6.07 0.42 4.90
C ILE A 64 6.96 -0.71 4.35
N LEU A 65 6.41 -1.90 4.14
CA LEU A 65 7.15 -3.04 3.59
C LEU A 65 7.76 -2.71 2.22
N LEU A 66 6.98 -2.07 1.33
CA LEU A 66 7.50 -1.66 0.03
C LEU A 66 8.62 -0.63 0.13
N LEU A 67 8.52 0.33 1.06
CA LEU A 67 9.62 1.28 1.32
C LEU A 67 10.87 0.60 1.87
N VAL A 68 10.71 -0.35 2.79
CA VAL A 68 11.83 -1.16 3.32
C VAL A 68 12.49 -1.95 2.20
N CYS A 69 11.70 -2.61 1.34
CA CYS A 69 12.21 -3.32 0.17
C CYS A 69 12.92 -2.38 -0.82
N ALA A 70 12.39 -1.17 -1.06
CA ALA A 70 13.06 -0.16 -1.88
C ALA A 70 14.45 0.20 -1.33
N LEU A 71 14.55 0.47 -0.02
CA LEU A 71 15.83 0.74 0.64
C LEU A 71 16.78 -0.47 0.60
N ALA A 72 16.25 -1.68 0.77
CA ALA A 72 17.05 -2.91 0.69
C ALA A 72 17.61 -3.14 -0.73
N LEU A 73 16.80 -2.88 -1.77
CA LEU A 73 17.23 -2.94 -3.17
C LEU A 73 18.29 -1.86 -3.48
N LEU A 74 18.09 -0.64 -3.00
CA LEU A 74 19.02 0.48 -3.20
C LEU A 74 20.37 0.23 -2.52
N THR A 75 20.36 -0.35 -1.31
CA THR A 75 21.57 -0.67 -0.55
C THR A 75 22.21 -2.01 -0.95
N GLY A 76 21.64 -2.73 -1.92
CA GLY A 76 22.14 -4.03 -2.37
C GLY A 76 21.99 -5.17 -1.38
N ARG A 77 21.18 -4.99 -0.32
CA ARG A 77 20.86 -6.03 0.67
C ARG A 77 19.82 -7.04 0.19
N MET A 78 19.12 -6.73 -0.90
CA MET A 78 18.16 -7.61 -1.54
C MET A 78 18.57 -7.83 -3.02
N PRO A 79 18.56 -9.08 -3.52
CA PRO A 79 18.74 -9.31 -4.95
C PRO A 79 17.57 -8.71 -5.74
N PRO A 80 17.80 -8.23 -6.98
CA PRO A 80 16.71 -7.79 -7.85
C PRO A 80 15.70 -8.91 -8.06
N LEU A 81 14.43 -8.56 -8.30
CA LEU A 81 13.45 -9.56 -8.67
C LEU A 81 13.87 -10.18 -10.01
N LYS A 82 13.99 -11.51 -10.04
CA LYS A 82 14.04 -12.22 -11.32
C LYS A 82 12.64 -12.15 -11.92
N LEU A 83 12.42 -11.16 -12.78
CA LEU A 83 11.39 -11.27 -13.81
C LEU A 83 11.81 -12.45 -14.69
N MET A 84 11.02 -13.54 -14.64
CA MET A 84 11.28 -14.80 -15.35
C MET A 84 11.66 -14.59 -16.80
#